data_AF-M5UEZ2-F1
#
_entry.id   AF-M5UEZ2-F1
#
_cell.length_a   1.000
_cell.length_b   1.000
_cell.length_c   1.000
_cell.angle_alpha   90.00
_cell.angle_beta   90.00
_cell.angle_gamma   90.00
#
_symmetry.space_group_name_H-M   'P 1'
#
loop_
_entity.id
_entity.type
_entity.pdbx_description
1 polymer ?
#
loop_
_entity_poly.entity_id
_entity_poly.type
_entity_poly.pdbx_seq_one_letter_code
_entity_poly.pdbx_strand_id
1 'polypeptide(L)'
;MNVLRRFSAIMVSAVLFASLNVCSAASDDSGEKEEANEPVALSVAPLDHVEYPLDRPQWIEEGRTPLDSDESDEVLIAITSGPAPTPEAAVEMMEVMALGAVENYVDQRLQETNADVSSSDVAIDLGWVRDELISRRYDGTVKTGDMVQYESACLLRMDGSHQETLNRLVQNHELQGRLAAVGVLGVLCLVGLLSGSIFFGWLSSRQQRLAAG
;
A
#
# COMPACT_ATOMS: atom_id res chain seq x y z
N MET A 1 -21.96 30.47 31.52
CA MET A 1 -22.04 29.00 31.39
C MET A 1 -20.65 28.52 31.06
N ASN A 2 -19.88 28.21 32.10
CA ASN A 2 -19.69 26.85 32.61
C ASN A 2 -18.84 26.01 31.64
N VAL A 3 -17.52 25.91 31.86
CA VAL A 3 -16.85 25.13 32.92
C VAL A 3 -16.63 23.71 32.44
N LEU A 4 -15.33 23.38 32.24
CA LEU A 4 -14.70 22.11 32.58
C LEU A 4 -15.17 20.90 31.74
N ARG A 5 -14.42 19.84 31.49
CA ARG A 5 -13.23 19.26 32.12
C ARG A 5 -12.78 18.17 31.13
N ARG A 6 -11.48 18.11 30.82
CA ARG A 6 -10.56 17.02 31.19
C ARG A 6 -10.74 15.72 30.38
N PHE A 7 -9.69 15.36 29.63
CA PHE A 7 -8.76 14.29 30.03
C PHE A 7 -9.48 12.97 30.32
N SER A 8 -9.22 11.97 29.48
CA SER A 8 -8.47 10.77 29.85
C SER A 8 -8.98 9.54 29.08
N ALA A 9 -8.09 8.56 29.01
CA ALA A 9 -8.35 7.15 28.85
C ALA A 9 -8.52 6.61 27.43
N ILE A 10 -7.37 6.18 26.90
CA ILE A 10 -7.14 4.81 26.41
C ILE A 10 -8.17 3.83 27.00
N MET A 11 -8.95 3.19 26.14
CA MET A 11 -9.51 1.88 26.47
C MET A 11 -9.68 1.02 25.22
N VAL A 12 -8.94 -0.08 25.24
CA VAL A 12 -9.10 -1.29 24.42
C VAL A 12 -10.52 -1.82 24.55
N SER A 13 -11.20 -2.10 23.43
CA SER A 13 -12.23 -3.16 23.40
C SER A 13 -12.56 -3.62 21.99
N ALA A 14 -12.20 -4.88 21.77
CA ALA A 14 -12.72 -5.88 20.85
C ALA A 14 -14.01 -5.54 20.07
N VAL A 15 -13.88 -5.59 18.74
CA VAL A 15 -14.99 -5.71 17.80
C VAL A 15 -15.47 -7.17 17.82
N LEU A 16 -16.71 -7.38 18.28
CA LEU A 16 -17.41 -8.66 18.25
C LEU A 16 -18.35 -8.71 17.04
N PHE A 17 -18.15 -9.76 16.25
CA PHE A 17 -18.85 -10.14 15.03
C PHE A 17 -20.34 -10.49 15.23
N ALA A 18 -21.11 -10.26 14.16
CA ALA A 18 -22.33 -10.97 13.71
C ALA A 18 -23.53 -11.05 14.67
N SER A 19 -24.74 -10.65 14.27
CA SER A 19 -25.58 -11.45 13.36
C SER A 19 -26.75 -10.60 12.83
N LEU A 20 -26.85 -10.45 11.50
CA LEU A 20 -28.05 -9.95 10.83
C LEU A 20 -28.97 -11.14 10.55
N ASN A 21 -30.11 -11.20 11.26
CA ASN A 21 -31.23 -12.07 10.94
C ASN A 21 -31.99 -11.48 9.74
N VAL A 22 -31.94 -12.17 8.60
CA VAL A 22 -32.87 -11.97 7.48
C VAL A 22 -33.77 -13.20 7.40
N CYS A 23 -35.07 -12.98 7.67
CA CYS A 23 -36.15 -13.89 7.35
C CYS A 23 -36.28 -14.01 5.83
N SER A 24 -36.28 -15.24 5.31
CA SER A 24 -36.85 -15.55 4.01
C SER A 24 -37.91 -16.63 4.20
N ALA A 25 -39.14 -16.32 3.80
CA ALA A 25 -40.27 -17.22 3.75
C ALA A 25 -40.70 -17.36 2.28
N ALA A 26 -40.73 -18.59 1.75
CA ALA A 26 -41.40 -18.92 0.49
C ALA A 26 -41.76 -20.41 0.47
N SER A 27 -43.07 -20.65 0.58
CA SER A 27 -43.97 -21.69 0.05
C SER A 27 -43.51 -23.08 -0.40
N ASP A 28 -44.27 -24.07 0.09
CA ASP A 28 -44.80 -25.30 -0.55
C ASP A 28 -44.70 -25.41 -2.10
N ASP A 29 -44.37 -26.60 -2.63
CA ASP A 29 -45.36 -27.56 -3.18
C ASP A 29 -44.68 -28.75 -3.93
N SER A 30 -45.23 -29.94 -3.66
CA SER A 30 -45.31 -31.24 -4.36
C SER A 30 -44.65 -31.48 -5.74
N GLY A 31 -44.16 -32.72 -5.91
CA GLY A 31 -44.61 -33.56 -7.04
C GLY A 31 -43.61 -34.00 -8.13
N GLU A 32 -43.30 -35.30 -8.09
CA GLU A 32 -43.25 -36.23 -9.23
C GLU A 32 -42.03 -36.27 -10.20
N LYS A 33 -41.89 -37.45 -10.82
CA LYS A 33 -40.68 -38.04 -11.43
C LYS A 33 -40.48 -37.61 -12.88
N GLU A 34 -39.23 -37.41 -13.31
CA GLU A 34 -38.82 -37.56 -14.71
C GLU A 34 -37.49 -38.32 -14.84
N GLU A 35 -37.47 -39.22 -15.81
CA GLU A 35 -36.37 -40.09 -16.20
C GLU A 35 -35.32 -39.34 -17.04
N ALA A 36 -34.06 -39.78 -16.90
CA ALA A 36 -33.02 -39.83 -17.92
C ALA A 36 -32.79 -38.59 -18.81
N ASN A 37 -31.82 -37.76 -18.41
CA ASN A 37 -30.81 -37.27 -19.33
C ASN A 37 -29.54 -36.96 -18.52
N GLU A 38 -28.46 -37.73 -18.71
CA GLU A 38 -27.18 -37.32 -18.13
C GLU A 38 -26.77 -36.00 -18.79
N PRO A 39 -26.54 -34.92 -18.01
CA PRO A 39 -26.04 -33.69 -18.58
C PRO A 39 -24.61 -33.95 -19.03
N VAL A 40 -24.38 -34.07 -20.34
CA VAL A 40 -23.06 -33.84 -20.92
C VAL A 40 -22.69 -32.42 -20.55
N ALA A 41 -21.86 -32.27 -19.52
CA ALA A 41 -21.24 -31.02 -19.14
C ALA A 41 -20.34 -30.59 -20.31
N LEU A 42 -20.92 -29.85 -21.26
CA LEU A 42 -20.19 -28.94 -22.12
C LEU A 42 -19.43 -28.01 -21.18
N SER A 43 -18.20 -28.37 -20.86
CA SER A 43 -17.22 -27.47 -20.24
C SER A 43 -16.91 -26.40 -21.27
N VAL A 44 -17.81 -25.41 -21.37
CA VAL A 44 -17.56 -24.15 -22.05
C VAL A 44 -16.41 -23.53 -21.28
N ALA A 45 -15.25 -23.40 -21.94
CA ALA A 45 -14.13 -22.69 -21.37
C ALA A 45 -14.64 -21.33 -20.88
N PRO A 46 -14.27 -20.88 -19.67
CA PRO A 46 -14.70 -19.58 -19.18
C PRO A 46 -14.37 -18.53 -20.24
N LEU A 47 -15.32 -17.63 -20.52
CA LEU A 47 -15.25 -16.65 -21.61
C LEU A 47 -14.00 -15.75 -21.55
N ASP A 48 -13.33 -15.72 -20.38
CA ASP A 48 -12.15 -14.91 -20.09
C ASP A 48 -10.83 -15.67 -20.26
N HIS A 49 -10.80 -16.78 -20.99
CA HIS A 49 -9.53 -17.44 -21.31
C HIS A 49 -8.65 -16.49 -22.14
N VAL A 50 -7.47 -16.17 -21.60
CA VAL A 50 -6.45 -15.37 -22.27
C VAL A 50 -5.46 -16.32 -22.93
N GLU A 51 -5.43 -16.31 -24.26
CA GLU A 51 -4.43 -17.02 -25.05
C GLU A 51 -3.23 -16.09 -25.29
N TYR A 52 -2.07 -16.52 -24.80
CA TYR A 52 -0.81 -15.82 -24.99
C TYR A 52 -0.08 -16.35 -26.23
N PRO A 53 0.65 -15.48 -26.95
CA PRO A 53 1.37 -15.88 -28.14
C PRO A 53 2.70 -16.59 -27.77
N LEU A 54 3.22 -17.40 -28.69
CA LEU A 54 4.42 -18.24 -28.46
C LEU A 54 5.73 -17.45 -28.33
N ASP A 55 5.73 -16.20 -28.79
CA ASP A 55 6.85 -15.26 -28.70
C ASP A 55 6.90 -14.53 -27.34
N ARG A 56 5.93 -14.78 -26.44
CA ARG A 56 5.91 -14.19 -25.11
C ARG A 56 7.15 -14.62 -24.30
N PRO A 57 7.97 -13.66 -23.81
CA PRO A 57 9.19 -13.98 -23.09
C PRO A 57 8.95 -14.76 -21.79
N GLN A 58 9.79 -15.77 -21.53
CA GLN A 58 9.68 -16.64 -20.35
C GLN A 58 9.89 -15.91 -19.02
N TRP A 59 10.71 -14.86 -19.00
CA TRP A 59 10.98 -14.06 -17.80
C TRP A 59 9.72 -13.41 -17.21
N ILE A 60 8.66 -13.26 -18.02
CA ILE A 60 7.36 -12.73 -17.58
C ILE A 60 6.65 -13.73 -16.65
N GLU A 61 6.79 -15.02 -16.91
CA GLU A 61 6.17 -16.06 -16.08
C GLU A 61 7.03 -16.38 -14.86
N GLU A 62 8.35 -16.38 -15.02
CA GLU A 62 9.33 -16.65 -13.97
C GLU A 62 9.36 -15.54 -12.91
N GLY A 63 9.27 -14.27 -13.32
CA GLY A 63 9.39 -13.12 -12.41
C GLY A 63 8.13 -12.75 -11.62
N ARG A 64 7.11 -13.61 -11.58
CA ARG A 64 5.89 -13.41 -10.77
C ARG A 64 6.12 -13.59 -9.27
N THR A 65 7.15 -14.33 -8.91
CA THR A 65 7.66 -14.40 -7.54
C THR A 65 8.89 -13.50 -7.49
N PRO A 66 9.04 -12.60 -6.50
CA PRO A 66 10.31 -11.93 -6.28
C PRO A 66 11.38 -13.01 -6.12
N LEU A 67 12.25 -13.17 -7.11
CA LEU A 67 13.42 -14.01 -6.92
C LEU A 67 14.35 -13.19 -6.05
N ASP A 68 14.44 -13.56 -4.77
CA ASP A 68 15.69 -13.40 -4.06
C ASP A 68 16.69 -14.23 -4.84
N SER A 69 17.50 -13.55 -5.65
CA SER A 69 18.52 -14.21 -6.43
C SER A 69 19.54 -14.71 -5.40
N ASP A 70 19.48 -15.98 -5.02
CA ASP A 70 20.38 -16.57 -4.00
C ASP A 70 21.88 -16.38 -4.32
N GLU A 71 22.22 -15.97 -5.56
CA GLU A 71 23.57 -15.66 -6.04
C GLU A 71 23.89 -14.17 -6.22
N SER A 72 22.91 -13.24 -6.13
CA SER A 72 23.14 -11.81 -6.32
C SER A 72 22.21 -10.97 -5.44
N ASP A 73 22.73 -9.89 -4.83
CA ASP A 73 21.94 -8.92 -4.05
C ASP A 73 20.92 -8.11 -4.89
N GLU A 74 20.51 -8.64 -6.04
CA GLU A 74 19.60 -8.04 -7.00
C GLU A 74 18.19 -8.59 -6.83
N VAL A 75 17.23 -7.68 -6.74
CA VAL A 75 15.80 -8.00 -6.70
C VAL A 75 15.23 -7.85 -8.10
N LEU A 76 14.64 -8.92 -8.63
CA LEU A 76 14.01 -8.97 -9.95
C LEU A 76 12.50 -9.13 -9.79
N ILE A 77 11.73 -8.24 -10.41
CA ILE A 77 10.26 -8.25 -10.36
C ILE A 77 9.71 -8.10 -11.76
N ALA A 78 8.95 -9.09 -12.25
CA ALA A 78 8.25 -8.97 -13.52
C ALA A 78 6.85 -8.38 -13.31
N ILE A 79 6.55 -7.35 -14.07
CA ILE A 79 5.26 -6.65 -14.07
C ILE A 79 4.61 -6.84 -15.42
N THR A 80 3.34 -7.19 -15.42
CA THR A 80 2.52 -7.38 -16.62
C THR A 80 1.24 -6.58 -16.50
N SER A 81 0.95 -5.76 -17.50
CA SER A 81 -0.39 -5.22 -17.71
C SER A 81 -1.40 -6.36 -17.88
N GLY A 82 -2.58 -6.20 -17.32
CA GLY A 82 -3.73 -6.95 -17.79
C GLY A 82 -4.03 -6.63 -19.27
N PRO A 83 -4.88 -7.47 -19.92
CA PRO A 83 -5.34 -7.20 -21.28
C PRO A 83 -5.99 -5.82 -21.40
N ALA A 84 -5.53 -5.02 -22.36
CA ALA A 84 -6.00 -3.66 -22.59
C ALA A 84 -6.49 -3.46 -24.05
N PRO A 85 -7.44 -2.53 -24.28
CA PRO A 85 -8.02 -2.31 -25.61
C PRO A 85 -7.08 -1.62 -26.59
N THR A 86 -6.09 -0.88 -26.11
CA THR A 86 -5.10 -0.17 -26.92
C THR A 86 -3.69 -0.42 -26.38
N PRO A 87 -2.65 -0.37 -27.24
CA PRO A 87 -1.29 -0.54 -26.79
C PRO A 87 -0.88 0.56 -25.80
N GLU A 88 -1.32 1.81 -26.00
CA GLU A 88 -1.00 2.91 -25.10
C GLU A 88 -1.57 2.69 -23.69
N ALA A 89 -2.79 2.16 -23.59
CA ALA A 89 -3.41 1.85 -22.30
C ALA A 89 -2.69 0.70 -21.59
N ALA A 90 -2.20 -0.30 -22.32
CA ALA A 90 -1.41 -1.39 -21.76
C ALA A 90 -0.11 -0.84 -21.11
N VAL A 91 0.56 0.09 -21.80
CA VAL A 91 1.79 0.73 -21.35
C VAL A 91 1.56 1.56 -20.10
N GLU A 92 0.56 2.44 -20.11
CA GLU A 92 0.23 3.27 -18.95
C GLU A 92 -0.07 2.41 -17.72
N MET A 93 -0.84 1.32 -17.91
CA MET A 93 -1.16 0.40 -16.82
C MET A 93 0.07 -0.36 -16.30
N MET A 94 0.98 -0.76 -17.19
CA MET A 94 2.26 -1.36 -16.80
C MET A 94 3.12 -0.38 -15.98
N GLU A 95 3.22 0.89 -16.40
CA GLU A 95 4.00 1.91 -15.68
C GLU A 95 3.44 2.16 -14.26
N VAL A 96 2.11 2.27 -14.13
CA VAL A 96 1.47 2.42 -12.81
C VAL A 96 1.71 1.19 -11.93
N MET A 97 1.61 -0.02 -12.48
CA MET A 97 1.88 -1.24 -11.69
C MET A 97 3.36 -1.41 -11.36
N ALA A 98 4.26 -0.91 -12.20
CA ALA A 98 5.68 -0.89 -11.91
C ALA A 98 5.98 0.02 -10.72
N LEU A 99 5.40 1.21 -10.68
CA LEU A 99 5.49 2.09 -9.50
C LEU A 99 4.93 1.42 -8.25
N GLY A 100 3.73 0.85 -8.34
CA GLY A 100 3.10 0.16 -7.21
C GLY A 100 3.92 -1.03 -6.69
N ALA A 101 4.66 -1.72 -7.57
CA ALA A 101 5.57 -2.79 -7.16
C ALA A 101 6.78 -2.27 -6.37
N VAL A 102 7.33 -1.12 -6.77
CA VAL A 102 8.42 -0.46 -6.02
C VAL A 102 7.92 0.08 -4.69
N GLU A 103 6.73 0.67 -4.64
CA GLU A 103 6.09 1.11 -3.39
C GLU A 103 5.86 -0.06 -2.43
N ASN A 104 5.36 -1.19 -2.95
CA ASN A 104 5.18 -2.41 -2.15
C ASN A 104 6.52 -2.98 -1.64
N TYR A 105 7.59 -2.91 -2.44
CA TYR A 105 8.93 -3.27 -1.99
C TYR A 105 9.39 -2.37 -0.83
N VAL A 106 9.15 -1.06 -0.92
CA VAL A 106 9.46 -0.11 0.16
C VAL A 106 8.62 -0.38 1.41
N ASP A 107 7.33 -0.67 1.27
CA ASP A 107 6.45 -1.05 2.39
C ASP A 107 6.95 -2.31 3.10
N GLN A 108 7.36 -3.33 2.34
CA GLN A 108 7.92 -4.56 2.90
C GLN A 108 9.16 -4.26 3.77
N ARG A 109 10.05 -3.36 3.31
CA ARG A 109 11.24 -2.93 4.06
C ARG A 109 10.91 -2.08 5.30
N LEU A 110 9.87 -1.24 5.21
CA LEU A 110 9.38 -0.44 6.33
C LEU A 110 8.82 -1.33 7.46
N GLN A 111 8.10 -2.40 7.10
CA GLN A 111 7.57 -3.38 8.05
C GLN A 111 8.68 -4.11 8.81
N GLU A 112 9.81 -4.43 8.16
CA GLU A 112 10.99 -5.01 8.83
C GLU A 112 11.58 -4.08 9.90
N THR A 113 11.51 -2.76 9.67
CA THR A 113 12.11 -1.74 10.53
C THR A 113 11.18 -1.28 11.67
N ASN A 114 9.93 -1.78 11.73
CA ASN A 114 8.89 -1.33 12.67
C ASN A 114 8.63 0.19 12.59
N ALA A 115 8.82 0.79 11.42
CA ALA A 115 8.51 2.19 11.19
C ALA A 115 6.99 2.33 10.93
N ASP A 116 6.32 3.22 11.67
CA ASP A 116 4.91 3.58 11.45
C ASP A 116 4.81 4.65 10.34
N VAL A 117 5.36 4.33 9.17
CA VAL A 117 5.40 5.18 7.98
C VAL A 117 4.91 4.35 6.80
N SER A 118 4.03 4.89 5.97
CA SER A 118 3.56 4.23 4.75
C SER A 118 4.45 4.59 3.56
N SER A 119 4.65 3.68 2.61
CA SER A 119 5.27 3.96 1.30
C SER A 119 4.61 5.14 0.59
N SER A 120 3.31 5.36 0.80
CA SER A 120 2.54 6.49 0.24
C SER A 120 3.09 7.87 0.66
N ASP A 121 3.83 7.93 1.78
CA ASP A 121 4.45 9.16 2.27
C ASP A 121 5.86 9.39 1.67
N VAL A 122 6.44 8.35 1.06
CA VAL A 122 7.70 8.41 0.32
C VAL A 122 7.39 8.69 -1.15
N ALA A 123 7.61 9.92 -1.60
CA ALA A 123 7.38 10.28 -3.00
C ALA A 123 8.39 9.57 -3.92
N ILE A 124 7.97 8.46 -4.54
CA ILE A 124 8.73 7.75 -5.57
C ILE A 124 8.32 8.32 -6.93
N ASP A 125 9.30 8.77 -7.71
CA ASP A 125 9.05 9.33 -9.03
C ASP A 125 8.85 8.20 -10.07
N LEU A 126 7.71 8.24 -10.76
CA LEU A 126 7.40 7.32 -11.85
C LEU A 126 8.44 7.43 -12.99
N GLY A 127 8.96 8.64 -13.26
CA GLY A 127 10.00 8.86 -14.25
C GLY A 127 11.28 8.09 -13.90
N TRP A 128 11.75 8.23 -12.66
CA TRP A 128 12.89 7.47 -12.15
C TRP A 128 12.69 5.95 -12.23
N VAL A 129 11.52 5.43 -11.84
CA VAL A 129 11.21 3.99 -11.95
C VAL A 129 11.33 3.52 -13.40
N ARG A 130 10.76 4.27 -14.34
CA ARG A 130 10.80 3.93 -15.76
C ARG A 130 12.22 3.97 -16.32
N ASP A 131 12.98 4.98 -15.96
CA ASP A 131 14.26 5.27 -16.63
C ASP A 131 15.43 4.48 -16.01
N GLU A 132 15.37 4.14 -14.72
CA GLU A 132 16.47 3.47 -14.00
C GLU A 132 16.17 2.01 -13.63
N LEU A 133 14.92 1.66 -13.30
CA LEU A 133 14.59 0.32 -12.80
C LEU A 133 14.13 -0.65 -13.88
N ILE A 134 13.56 -0.16 -14.99
CA ILE A 134 13.11 -1.03 -16.08
C ILE A 134 14.31 -1.52 -16.90
N SER A 135 14.65 -2.80 -16.74
CA SER A 135 15.77 -3.43 -17.46
C SER A 135 15.36 -4.05 -18.80
N ARG A 136 14.13 -4.56 -18.89
CA ARG A 136 13.57 -5.20 -20.08
C ARG A 136 12.12 -4.81 -20.23
N ARG A 137 11.66 -4.75 -21.48
CA ARG A 137 10.29 -4.44 -21.85
C ARG A 137 9.81 -5.37 -22.94
N TYR A 138 8.53 -5.69 -22.90
CA TYR A 138 7.83 -6.47 -23.91
C TYR A 138 6.48 -5.81 -24.14
N ASP A 139 6.17 -5.52 -25.39
CA ASP A 139 4.85 -5.07 -25.82
C ASP A 139 4.32 -6.13 -26.79
N GLY A 140 3.15 -6.68 -26.52
CA GLY A 140 2.59 -7.80 -27.28
C GLY A 140 1.08 -7.77 -27.36
N THR A 141 0.54 -8.74 -28.10
CA THR A 141 -0.92 -8.92 -28.23
C THR A 141 -1.36 -10.20 -27.56
N VAL A 142 -2.49 -10.16 -26.88
CA VAL A 142 -3.14 -11.31 -26.27
C VAL A 142 -4.53 -11.47 -26.85
N LYS A 143 -5.01 -12.70 -26.95
CA LYS A 143 -6.39 -12.96 -27.36
C LYS A 143 -7.22 -13.24 -26.12
N THR A 144 -8.32 -12.51 -25.97
CA THR A 144 -9.33 -12.75 -24.92
C THR A 144 -10.63 -13.05 -25.62
N GLY A 145 -11.01 -14.33 -25.66
CA GLY A 145 -12.08 -14.81 -26.54
C GLY A 145 -11.74 -14.54 -28.01
N ASP A 146 -12.63 -13.85 -28.73
CA ASP A 146 -12.45 -13.48 -30.14
C ASP A 146 -11.81 -12.09 -30.36
N MET A 147 -11.45 -11.38 -29.29
CA MET A 147 -10.89 -10.03 -29.37
C MET A 147 -9.37 -10.04 -29.18
N VAL A 148 -8.68 -9.30 -30.06
CA VAL A 148 -7.25 -8.98 -29.89
C VAL A 148 -7.14 -7.81 -28.93
N GLN A 149 -6.39 -8.01 -27.86
CA GLN A 149 -6.05 -7.02 -26.86
C GLN A 149 -4.52 -6.90 -26.76
N TYR A 150 -4.06 -5.93 -25.99
CA TYR A 150 -2.65 -5.62 -25.83
C TYR A 150 -2.19 -5.89 -24.40
N GLU A 151 -0.97 -6.39 -24.28
CA GLU A 151 -0.25 -6.62 -23.02
C GLU A 151 1.08 -5.88 -23.10
N SER A 152 1.46 -5.19 -22.03
CA SER A 152 2.77 -4.59 -21.84
C SER A 152 3.38 -5.17 -20.57
N ALA A 153 4.64 -5.57 -20.63
CA ALA A 153 5.35 -6.15 -19.51
C ALA A 153 6.75 -5.54 -19.35
N CYS A 154 7.21 -5.40 -18.12
CA CYS A 154 8.57 -4.98 -17.82
C CYS A 154 9.21 -5.82 -16.72
N LEU A 155 10.54 -5.94 -16.79
CA LEU A 155 11.35 -6.53 -15.72
C LEU A 155 12.03 -5.40 -14.96
N LEU A 156 11.60 -5.20 -13.72
CA LEU A 156 12.25 -4.31 -12.77
C LEU A 156 13.50 -5.00 -12.21
N ARG A 157 14.62 -4.30 -12.22
CA ARG A 157 15.89 -4.75 -11.64
C ARG A 157 16.38 -3.72 -10.64
N MET A 158 16.40 -4.13 -9.37
CA MET A 158 16.89 -3.31 -8.28
C MET A 158 18.22 -3.86 -7.79
N ASP A 159 19.31 -3.21 -8.18
CA ASP A 159 20.64 -3.51 -7.64
C ASP A 159 20.85 -2.86 -6.27
N GLY A 160 22.01 -3.12 -5.65
CA GLY A 160 22.34 -2.55 -4.34
C GLY A 160 22.34 -1.01 -4.32
N SER A 161 22.66 -0.35 -5.44
CA SER A 161 22.68 1.12 -5.51
C SER A 161 21.27 1.72 -5.56
N HIS A 162 20.35 1.05 -6.26
CA HIS A 162 18.93 1.38 -6.28
C HIS A 162 18.30 1.16 -4.90
N GLN A 163 18.64 0.04 -4.26
CA GLN A 163 18.18 -0.26 -2.90
C GLN A 163 18.71 0.75 -1.88
N GLU A 164 19.98 1.17 -1.98
CA GLU A 164 20.52 2.21 -1.09
C GLU A 164 19.81 3.56 -1.31
N THR A 165 19.48 3.90 -2.55
CA THR A 165 18.72 5.11 -2.87
C THR A 165 17.33 5.08 -2.24
N LEU A 166 16.60 3.98 -2.38
CA LEU A 166 15.29 3.78 -1.75
C LEU A 166 15.40 3.82 -0.21
N ASN A 167 16.42 3.19 0.36
CA ASN A 167 16.67 3.22 1.80
C ASN A 167 16.96 4.63 2.31
N ARG A 168 17.69 5.46 1.55
CA ARG A 168 17.92 6.87 1.91
C ARG A 168 16.63 7.68 1.87
N LEU A 169 15.75 7.44 0.89
CA LEU A 169 14.44 8.11 0.82
C LEU A 169 13.60 7.76 2.06
N VAL A 170 13.54 6.49 2.42
CA VAL A 170 12.86 6.01 3.64
C VAL A 170 13.43 6.66 4.91
N GLN A 171 14.76 6.62 5.09
CA GLN A 171 15.42 7.21 6.26
C GLN A 171 15.18 8.72 6.36
N ASN A 172 15.25 9.44 5.24
CA ASN A 172 14.98 10.87 5.22
C ASN A 172 13.55 11.19 5.69
N HIS A 173 12.58 10.38 5.28
CA HIS A 173 11.19 10.55 5.72
C HIS A 173 11.04 10.28 7.22
N GLU A 174 11.64 9.21 7.74
CA GLU A 174 11.62 8.89 9.17
C GLU A 174 12.23 10.02 10.02
N LEU A 175 13.35 10.59 9.57
CA LEU A 175 13.99 11.71 10.26
C LEU A 175 13.10 12.95 10.32
N GLN A 176 12.34 13.24 9.26
CA GLN A 176 11.40 14.38 9.26
C GLN A 176 10.31 14.21 10.32
N GLY A 177 9.72 13.01 10.44
CA GLY A 177 8.72 12.72 11.47
C GLY A 177 9.27 12.91 12.89
N ARG A 178 10.49 12.40 13.15
CA ARG A 178 11.16 12.55 14.45
C ARG A 178 11.52 14.00 14.75
N LEU A 179 12.02 14.75 13.76
CA LEU A 179 12.35 16.17 13.91
C LEU A 179 11.12 17.01 14.19
N ALA A 180 9.99 16.73 13.54
CA ALA A 180 8.72 17.40 13.82
C ALA A 180 8.25 17.12 15.26
N ALA A 181 8.30 15.87 15.71
CA ALA A 181 7.92 15.50 17.08
C ALA A 181 8.79 16.19 18.14
N VAL A 182 10.12 16.19 17.95
CA VAL A 182 11.06 16.88 18.84
C VAL A 182 10.86 18.40 18.80
N GLY A 183 10.58 18.97 17.63
CA GLY A 183 10.26 20.38 17.47
C GLY A 183 9.02 20.79 18.26
N VAL A 184 7.93 20.03 18.14
CA VAL A 184 6.69 20.25 18.90
C VAL A 184 6.93 20.14 20.40
N LEU A 185 7.66 19.10 20.85
CA LEU A 185 8.00 18.92 22.26
C LEU A 185 8.83 20.11 22.79
N GLY A 186 9.80 20.58 22.01
CA GLY A 186 10.63 21.74 22.34
C GLY A 186 9.79 23.01 22.52
N VAL A 187 8.86 23.27 21.60
CA VAL A 187 7.95 24.43 21.70
C VAL A 187 7.04 24.31 22.93
N LEU A 188 6.44 23.14 23.18
CA LEU A 188 5.60 22.92 24.37
C LEU A 188 6.38 23.11 25.67
N CYS A 189 7.62 22.63 25.74
CA CYS A 189 8.47 22.81 26.90
C CYS A 189 8.81 24.28 27.13
N LEU A 190 9.14 25.02 26.07
CA LEU A 190 9.43 26.45 26.14
C LEU A 190 8.21 27.26 26.59
N VAL A 191 7.02 26.97 26.06
CA VAL A 191 5.76 27.59 26.51
C VAL A 191 5.47 27.25 27.98
N GLY A 192 5.74 26.01 28.40
CA GLY A 192 5.64 25.58 29.79
C GLY A 192 6.58 26.38 30.72
N LEU A 193 7.83 26.57 30.32
CA LEU A 193 8.82 27.36 31.08
C LEU A 193 8.42 28.83 31.19
N LEU A 194 7.99 29.45 30.08
CA LEU A 194 7.55 30.84 30.06
C LEU A 194 6.32 31.05 30.95
N SER A 195 5.31 30.20 30.83
CA SER A 195 4.09 30.28 31.67
C SER A 195 4.38 30.03 33.15
N GLY A 196 5.24 29.07 33.47
CA GLY A 196 5.71 28.81 34.83
C GLY A 196 6.44 30.01 35.45
N SER A 197 7.31 30.67 34.68
CA SER A 197 8.05 31.86 35.14
C SER A 197 7.12 33.03 35.53
N ILE A 198 6.08 33.28 34.73
CA ILE A 198 5.07 34.31 35.01
C ILE A 198 4.26 33.94 36.26
N PHE A 199 3.88 32.66 36.40
CA PHE A 199 3.12 32.19 37.55
C PHE A 199 3.91 32.30 38.87
N PHE A 200 5.18 31.88 38.88
CA PHE A 200 6.05 32.03 40.05
C PHE A 200 6.36 33.50 40.37
N GLY A 201 6.54 34.35 39.35
CA GLY A 201 6.68 35.80 39.51
C GLY A 201 5.47 36.41 40.21
N TRP A 202 4.26 36.06 39.78
CA TRP A 202 3.03 36.52 40.42
C TRP A 202 2.88 36.01 41.86
N LEU A 203 3.19 34.74 42.13
CA LEU A 203 3.10 34.16 43.46
C LEU A 203 4.08 34.83 44.46
N SER A 204 5.32 35.08 44.02
CA SER A 204 6.34 35.76 44.84
C SER A 204 5.92 37.19 45.20
N SER A 205 5.32 37.92 44.24
CA SER A 205 4.85 39.29 44.46
C SER A 205 3.71 39.36 45.49
N ARG A 206 2.87 38.32 45.59
CA ARG A 206 1.82 38.22 46.60
C ARG A 206 2.38 37.96 48.00
N GLN A 207 3.40 37.12 48.13
CA GLN A 207 4.03 36.85 49.42
C GLN A 207 4.77 38.08 49.96
N GLN A 208 5.46 38.85 49.12
CA GLN A 208 6.11 40.09 49.54
C GLN A 208 5.13 41.16 50.02
N ARG A 209 3.94 41.26 49.41
CA ARG A 209 2.90 42.19 49.87
C ARG A 209 2.27 41.80 51.20
N LEU A 210 2.18 40.51 51.50
CA LEU A 210 1.69 40.01 52.79
C LEU A 210 2.73 40.10 53.91
N ALA A 211 4.03 40.07 53.56
CA ALA A 211 5.12 40.22 54.54
C ALA A 211 5.46 41.70 54.85
N ALA A 212 4.97 42.64 54.04
CA ALA A 212 5.25 44.08 54.17
C ALA A 212 4.07 44.90 54.73
N GLY A 213 2.99 44.25 55.16
CA GLY A 213 1.85 44.87 55.86
C GLY A 213 1.69 44.27 57.24
#